data_AF-A0A7C5I9L4-F1
#
_entry.id   AF-A0A7C5I9L4-F1
#
_cell.length_a   1.000
_cell.length_b   1.000
_cell.length_c   1.000
_cell.angle_alpha   90.00
_cell.angle_beta   90.00
_cell.angle_gamma   90.00
#
_symmetry.space_group_name_H-M   'P 1'
#
loop_
_entity.id
_entity.type
_entity.pdbx_description
1 polymer ?
#
loop_
_entity_poly.entity_id
_entity_poly.type
_entity_poly.pdbx_seq_one_letter_code
_entity_poly.pdbx_strand_id
1 'polypeptide(L)'
;MRRTGAFLVAVAAVMLCQQDARAITKEEVMTLAKLGIPEPEIIKALEKDQTVFDLKIQDILELKKAGVPDGVIKFMLTTKERFGKAAQPGGAAPAPAVV
;
A
#
# COMPACT_ATOMS: atom_id res chain seq x y z
N MET A 1 -28.65 -25.31 34.56
CA MET A 1 -27.62 -26.11 33.85
C MET A 1 -27.58 -25.67 32.37
N ARG A 2 -27.07 -24.47 32.09
CA ARG A 2 -25.77 -24.21 31.40
C ARG A 2 -25.61 -24.91 30.04
N ARG A 3 -26.43 -24.58 29.02
CA ARG A 3 -26.28 -25.14 27.66
C ARG A 3 -26.33 -24.15 26.50
N THR A 4 -26.38 -22.83 26.75
CA THR A 4 -26.53 -21.82 25.68
C THR A 4 -25.29 -20.96 25.41
N GLY A 5 -24.21 -21.10 26.20
CA GLY A 5 -23.02 -20.25 26.08
C GLY A 5 -21.98 -20.67 25.04
N ALA A 6 -22.03 -21.90 24.53
CA ALA A 6 -20.96 -22.44 23.69
C ALA A 6 -21.06 -22.06 22.20
N PHE A 7 -22.23 -21.62 21.72
CA PHE A 7 -22.41 -21.31 20.30
C PHE A 7 -22.16 -19.85 19.94
N LEU A 8 -22.22 -18.94 20.92
CA LEU A 8 -22.07 -17.49 20.70
C LEU A 8 -20.61 -17.00 20.76
N VAL A 9 -19.68 -17.84 21.22
CA VAL A 9 -18.25 -17.48 21.31
C VAL A 9 -17.49 -17.84 20.02
N ALA A 10 -17.96 -18.82 19.25
CA ALA A 10 -17.25 -19.28 18.05
C ALA A 10 -17.30 -18.28 16.88
N VAL A 11 -18.30 -17.39 16.84
CA VAL A 11 -18.45 -16.40 15.75
C VAL A 11 -17.70 -15.08 16.04
N ALA A 12 -17.34 -14.82 17.29
CA ALA A 12 -16.65 -13.58 17.67
C ALA A 12 -15.14 -13.58 17.38
N ALA A 13 -14.51 -14.75 17.20
CA ALA A 13 -13.07 -14.86 16.99
C ALA A 13 -12.61 -14.60 15.53
N VAL A 14 -13.52 -14.60 14.56
CA VAL A 14 -13.19 -14.36 13.15
C VAL A 14 -13.03 -12.87 12.82
N MET A 15 -13.50 -11.97 13.69
CA MET A 15 -13.55 -10.52 13.40
C MET A 15 -12.28 -9.72 13.75
N LEU A 16 -11.29 -10.34 14.40
CA LEU A 16 -10.05 -9.65 14.80
C LEU A 16 -8.90 -9.78 13.80
N CYS A 17 -9.12 -10.45 12.65
CA CYS A 17 -8.14 -10.52 11.57
C CYS A 17 -8.42 -9.45 10.49
N GLN A 18 -8.77 -8.23 10.91
CA GLN A 18 -8.59 -7.07 10.04
C GLN A 18 -7.09 -6.82 9.98
N GLN A 19 -6.40 -7.54 9.09
CA GLN A 19 -5.04 -7.23 8.71
C GLN A 19 -5.07 -5.82 8.13
N ASP A 20 -4.68 -4.83 8.94
CA ASP A 20 -4.26 -3.53 8.45
C ASP A 20 -3.25 -3.77 7.33
N ALA A 21 -3.70 -3.67 6.08
CA ALA A 21 -2.85 -3.42 4.95
C ALA A 21 -2.20 -2.06 5.23
N ARG A 22 -1.09 -2.08 5.99
CA ARG A 22 -0.31 -0.88 6.31
C ARG A 22 0.34 -0.40 5.04
N ALA A 23 -0.45 0.34 4.26
CA ALA A 23 0.02 1.08 3.12
C ALA A 23 1.20 1.95 3.57
N ILE A 24 2.37 1.73 3.00
CA ILE A 24 3.55 2.56 3.26
C ILE A 24 3.17 4.00 2.92
N THR A 25 3.19 4.90 3.89
CA THR A 25 2.87 6.31 3.67
C THR A 25 4.13 7.11 3.29
N LYS A 26 3.94 8.30 2.72
CA LYS A 26 5.05 9.21 2.40
C LYS A 26 5.91 9.55 3.63
N GLU A 27 5.30 9.64 4.81
CA GLU A 27 5.98 9.92 6.08
C GLU A 27 6.86 8.75 6.51
N GLU A 28 6.38 7.52 6.28
CA GLU A 28 7.16 6.31 6.52
C GLU A 28 8.39 6.26 5.60
N VAL A 29 8.23 6.63 4.31
CA VAL A 29 9.36 6.74 3.37
C VAL A 29 10.38 7.78 3.82
N MET A 30 9.92 8.95 4.29
CA MET A 30 10.81 9.97 4.87
C MET A 30 11.56 9.43 6.08
N THR A 31 10.90 8.62 6.92
CA THR A 31 11.51 8.02 8.11
C THR A 31 12.55 6.97 7.72
N LEU A 32 12.25 6.08 6.77
CA LEU A 32 13.18 5.09 6.25
C LEU A 32 14.43 5.74 5.64
N ALA A 33 14.26 6.85 4.91
CA ALA A 33 15.39 7.61 4.38
C ALA A 33 16.23 8.26 5.50
N LYS A 34 15.59 8.84 6.52
CA LYS A 34 16.29 9.41 7.70
C LYS A 34 17.04 8.35 8.51
N LEU A 35 16.52 7.13 8.56
CA LEU A 35 17.19 5.98 9.19
C LEU A 35 18.39 5.48 8.38
N GLY A 36 18.63 6.01 7.17
CA GLY A 36 19.74 5.63 6.32
C GLY A 36 19.52 4.29 5.60
N ILE A 37 18.27 3.86 5.44
CA ILE A 37 17.96 2.67 4.65
C ILE A 37 18.36 2.94 3.19
N PRO A 38 19.09 2.02 2.55
CA PRO A 38 19.53 2.22 1.17
C PRO A 38 18.35 2.26 0.21
N GLU A 39 18.42 3.13 -0.81
CA GLU A 39 17.43 3.29 -1.88
C GLU A 39 16.81 1.98 -2.40
N PRO A 40 17.58 0.95 -2.79
CA PRO A 40 17.01 -0.28 -3.34
C PRO A 40 16.15 -1.07 -2.34
N GLU A 41 16.43 -0.99 -1.04
CA GLU A 41 15.60 -1.63 -0.01
C GLU A 41 14.26 -0.91 0.15
N ILE A 42 14.29 0.43 0.11
CA ILE A 42 13.09 1.27 0.15
C ILE A 42 12.21 0.96 -1.07
N ILE A 43 12.79 0.96 -2.28
CA ILE A 43 12.06 0.65 -3.52
C ILE A 43 11.41 -0.74 -3.45
N LYS A 44 12.13 -1.77 -2.98
CA LYS A 44 11.57 -3.12 -2.80
C LYS A 44 10.39 -3.15 -1.84
N ALA A 45 10.47 -2.41 -0.74
CA ALA A 45 9.37 -2.31 0.21
C ALA A 45 8.15 -1.65 -0.44
N LEU A 46 8.35 -0.57 -1.20
CA LEU A 46 7.27 0.09 -1.95
C LEU A 46 6.68 -0.80 -3.06
N GLU A 47 7.51 -1.56 -3.78
CA GLU A 47 7.03 -2.52 -4.80
C GLU A 47 6.19 -3.63 -4.20
N LYS A 48 6.58 -4.13 -3.02
CA LYS A 48 5.84 -5.18 -2.32
C LYS A 48 4.48 -4.69 -1.83
N ASP A 49 4.43 -3.44 -1.40
CA ASP A 49 3.24 -2.82 -0.82
C ASP A 49 2.25 -2.33 -1.90
N GLN A 50 2.75 -2.03 -3.11
CA GLN A 50 1.97 -1.55 -4.26
C GLN A 50 1.14 -0.29 -3.95
N THR A 51 1.53 0.48 -2.94
CA THR A 51 0.81 1.68 -2.50
C THR A 51 0.93 2.79 -3.52
N VAL A 52 -0.19 3.31 -4.02
CA VAL A 52 -0.26 4.45 -4.94
C VAL A 52 0.03 5.76 -4.19
N PHE A 53 1.13 6.43 -4.54
CA PHE A 53 1.46 7.74 -3.99
C PHE A 53 0.98 8.88 -4.90
N ASP A 54 0.14 9.76 -4.37
CA ASP A 54 -0.20 11.04 -5.02
C ASP A 54 0.76 12.13 -4.51
N LEU A 55 1.94 12.23 -5.12
CA LEU A 55 2.94 13.25 -4.78
C LEU A 55 2.68 14.54 -5.55
N LYS A 56 2.62 15.67 -4.83
CA LYS A 56 2.62 17.01 -5.43
C LYS A 56 4.04 17.59 -5.43
N ILE A 57 4.24 18.69 -6.17
CA ILE A 57 5.52 19.42 -6.24
C ILE A 57 6.04 19.76 -4.82
N GLN A 58 5.15 20.16 -3.91
CA GLN A 58 5.51 20.46 -2.52
C GLN A 58 6.02 19.21 -1.79
N ASP A 59 5.36 18.06 -1.94
CA ASP A 59 5.80 16.80 -1.32
C ASP A 59 7.17 16.35 -1.86
N ILE A 60 7.44 16.56 -3.15
CA ILE A 60 8.75 16.27 -3.75
C ILE A 60 9.86 17.10 -3.09
N LEU A 61 9.59 18.39 -2.84
CA LEU A 61 10.54 19.28 -2.16
C LEU A 61 10.74 18.86 -0.70
N GLU A 62 9.70 18.43 0.00
CA GLU A 62 9.79 17.92 1.37
C GLU A 62 10.59 16.61 1.44
N LEU A 63 10.33 15.67 0.53
CA LEU A 63 11.10 14.42 0.41
C LEU A 63 12.58 14.71 0.17
N LYS A 64 12.87 15.65 -0.73
CA LYS A 64 14.26 16.05 -1.03
C LYS A 64 14.94 16.72 0.17
N LYS A 65 14.23 17.59 0.90
CA LYS A 65 14.71 18.20 2.15
C LYS A 65 14.91 17.19 3.27
N ALA A 66 14.10 16.14 3.30
CA ALA A 66 14.20 15.06 4.28
C ALA A 66 15.35 14.09 4.01
N GLY A 67 16.09 14.27 2.90
CA GLY A 67 17.22 13.41 2.54
C GLY A 67 16.81 12.14 1.78
N VAL A 68 15.58 12.11 1.23
CA VAL A 68 15.13 10.99 0.40
C VAL A 68 15.90 10.99 -0.93
N PRO A 69 16.48 9.85 -1.35
CA PRO A 69 17.19 9.76 -2.63
C PRO A 69 16.26 10.04 -3.82
N ASP A 70 16.77 10.72 -4.86
CA ASP A 70 15.98 11.05 -6.05
C ASP A 70 15.42 9.79 -6.76
N GLY A 71 16.09 8.64 -6.68
CA GLY A 71 15.61 7.38 -7.26
C GLY A 71 14.35 6.85 -6.58
N VAL A 72 14.27 6.96 -5.25
CA VAL A 72 13.05 6.62 -4.48
C VAL A 72 11.90 7.56 -4.85
N ILE A 73 12.16 8.87 -4.93
CA ILE A 73 11.14 9.87 -5.29
C ILE A 73 10.59 9.59 -6.69
N LYS A 74 11.47 9.29 -7.65
CA LYS A 74 11.06 8.92 -9.01
C LYS A 74 10.22 7.64 -9.02
N PHE A 75 10.60 6.65 -8.22
CA PHE A 75 9.84 5.41 -8.07
C PHE A 75 8.43 5.66 -7.51
N MET A 76 8.30 6.50 -6.48
CA MET A 76 6.99 6.90 -5.93
C MET A 76 6.12 7.65 -6.96
N LEU A 77 6.71 8.46 -7.84
CA LEU A 77 5.98 9.15 -8.91
C LEU A 77 5.47 8.17 -9.97
N THR A 78 6.30 7.22 -10.40
CA THR A 78 5.93 6.19 -11.38
C THR A 78 4.87 5.23 -10.84
N THR A 79 4.84 5.04 -9.52
CA THR A 79 3.85 4.19 -8.84
C THR A 79 2.42 4.64 -9.13
N LYS A 80 2.13 5.94 -9.23
CA LYS A 80 0.77 6.39 -9.60
C LYS A 80 0.35 5.92 -10.99
N GLU A 81 1.29 5.91 -11.93
CA GLU A 81 1.02 5.50 -13.31
C GLU A 81 0.91 3.97 -13.41
N ARG A 82 1.72 3.27 -12.62
CA ARG A 82 1.83 1.81 -12.62
C ARG A 82 0.69 1.12 -11.88
N PHE A 83 0.31 1.63 -10.71
CA PHE A 83 -0.70 1.01 -9.84
C PHE A 83 -2.03 1.77 -9.83
N GLY A 84 -2.06 3.07 -10.14
CA GLY A 84 -3.30 3.83 -10.29
C GLY A 84 -4.16 3.38 -11.49
N LYS A 85 -3.55 2.74 -12.49
CA LYS A 85 -4.26 2.09 -13.61
C LYS A 85 -4.79 0.68 -13.26
N ALA A 86 -4.24 0.04 -12.22
CA ALA A 86 -4.65 -1.29 -11.78
C ALA A 86 -5.84 -1.27 -10.80
N ALA A 87 -6.12 -0.12 -10.18
CA ALA A 87 -7.24 0.07 -9.24
C ALA A 87 -8.58 0.42 -9.90
N GLN A 88 -8.73 0.24 -11.22
CA GLN A 88 -10.06 0.26 -11.86
C GLN A 88 -10.67 -1.15 -11.81
N PRO A 89 -11.63 -1.45 -10.91
CA PRO A 89 -12.56 -2.56 -11.09
C PRO A 89 -13.54 -2.18 -12.22
N GLY A 90 -13.03 -2.13 -13.44
CA GLY A 90 -13.78 -1.81 -14.66
C GLY A 90 -13.49 -2.76 -15.82
N GLY A 91 -12.64 -3.77 -15.59
CA GLY A 91 -12.51 -4.91 -16.49
C GLY A 91 -13.64 -5.90 -16.27
N ALA A 92 -14.88 -5.51 -16.55
CA ALA A 92 -15.88 -6.47 -16.96
C ALA A 92 -15.31 -7.17 -18.20
N ALA A 93 -14.83 -8.40 -18.02
CA ALA A 93 -14.50 -9.26 -19.14
C ALA A 93 -15.72 -9.28 -20.09
N PRO A 94 -15.59 -8.92 -21.37
CA PRO A 94 -16.63 -9.30 -22.32
C PRO A 94 -16.65 -10.82 -22.30
N ALA A 95 -17.76 -11.39 -21.83
CA ALA A 95 -18.02 -12.81 -21.97
C ALA A 95 -17.79 -13.17 -23.46
N PRO A 96 -16.95 -14.17 -23.78
CA PRO A 96 -16.88 -14.64 -25.15
C PRO A 96 -18.25 -15.25 -25.47
N ALA A 97 -18.97 -14.60 -26.38
CA ALA A 97 -20.12 -15.18 -27.05
C ALA A 97 -19.63 -16.46 -27.74
N VAL A 98 -20.02 -17.62 -27.19
CA VAL A 98 -19.89 -18.90 -27.88
C VAL A 98 -21.20 -19.14 -28.63
N VAL A 99 -21.00 -19.45 -29.92
CA VAL A 99 -21.95 -19.80 -30.98
C VAL A 99 -22.84 -20.97 -30.60
#